data_AF-A0A0E3LQG9-F1
#
_entry.id   AF-A0A0E3LQG9-F1
#
_cell.length_a   1.000
_cell.length_b   1.000
_cell.length_c   1.000
_cell.angle_alpha   90.00
_cell.angle_beta   90.00
_cell.angle_gamma   90.00
#
_symmetry.space_group_name_H-M   'P 1'
#
loop_
_entity.id
_entity.type
_entity.pdbx_description
1 polymer ?
#
loop_
_entity_poly.entity_id
_entity_poly.type
_entity_poly.pdbx_seq_one_letter_code
_entity_poly.pdbx_strand_id
1 'polypeptide(L)' 'MKGDIVSVPEKRTYYSEVHVEDEQEKEMLADVKEWFRYYTLGFANYPTPEKYLQNPTPIKINVER' A
#
# COMPACT_ATOMS: atom_id res chain seq x y z
N MET A 1 -9.67 35.86 -17.66
CA MET A 1 -10.12 35.02 -16.54
C MET A 1 -8.88 34.67 -15.72
N LYS A 2 -8.89 34.98 -14.42
CA LYS A 2 -7.74 34.72 -13.54
C LYS A 2 -7.80 33.26 -13.08
N GLY A 3 -6.76 32.48 -13.38
CA GLY A 3 -6.63 31.06 -13.03
C GLY A 3 -6.04 30.86 -11.63
N ASP A 4 -6.42 31.72 -10.68
CA ASP A 4 -5.86 31.70 -9.34
C ASP A 4 -6.46 30.53 -8.54
N ILE A 5 -5.62 29.84 -7.77
CA ILE A 5 -6.06 28.80 -6.85
C ILE A 5 -6.76 29.48 -5.67
N VAL A 6 -8.04 29.17 -5.45
CA VAL A 6 -8.84 29.74 -4.35
C VAL A 6 -9.00 28.80 -3.16
N SER A 7 -8.66 27.52 -3.33
CA SER A 7 -8.65 26.52 -2.25
C SER A 7 -7.81 25.30 -2.63
N VAL A 8 -7.35 24.57 -1.62
CA VAL A 8 -6.69 23.26 -1.76
C VAL A 8 -7.37 22.30 -0.79
N PRO A 9 -8.41 21.56 -1.22
CA PRO A 9 -9.08 20.61 -0.36
C PRO A 9 -8.19 19.41 -0.05
N GLU A 10 -8.55 18.66 0.99
CA GLU A 10 -7.87 17.41 1.30
C GLU A 10 -7.99 16.41 0.14
N LYS A 11 -6.91 15.69 -0.12
CA LYS A 11 -6.80 14.72 -1.23
C LYS A 11 -7.06 13.32 -0.70
N ARG A 12 -7.46 12.42 -1.60
CA ARG A 12 -7.57 10.98 -1.35
C ARG A 12 -6.30 10.27 -1.81
N THR A 13 -5.92 9.24 -1.07
CA THR A 13 -4.82 8.35 -1.46
C THR A 13 -5.38 7.01 -1.89
N TYR A 14 -5.44 6.78 -3.20
CA TYR A 14 -5.94 5.54 -3.78
C TYR A 14 -4.84 4.48 -3.86
N TYR A 15 -5.18 3.24 -3.52
CA TYR A 15 -4.29 2.09 -3.68
C TYR A 15 -5.11 0.82 -3.93
N SER A 16 -4.49 -0.17 -4.57
CA SER A 16 -5.11 -1.47 -4.81
C SER A 16 -5.13 -2.29 -3.51
N GLU A 17 -6.30 -2.76 -3.13
CA GLU A 17 -6.50 -3.78 -2.11
C GLU A 17 -6.62 -5.13 -2.80
N VAL A 18 -5.56 -5.93 -2.70
CA VAL A 18 -5.41 -7.23 -3.36
C VAL A 18 -5.47 -8.31 -2.29
N HIS A 19 -6.29 -9.34 -2.54
CA HIS A 19 -6.32 -10.55 -1.74
C HIS A 19 -5.89 -11.74 -2.60
N VAL A 20 -5.00 -12.55 -2.08
CA VAL A 20 -4.54 -13.82 -2.65
C VAL A 20 -4.88 -14.94 -1.67
N GLU A 21 -4.83 -16.20 -2.09
CA GLU A 21 -5.06 -17.33 -1.18
C GLU A 21 -3.99 -17.35 -0.06
N ASP A 22 -4.45 -17.51 1.19
CA ASP A 22 -3.63 -17.39 2.41
C ASP A 22 -2.33 -18.22 2.38
N GLU A 23 -2.37 -19.44 1.85
CA GLU A 23 -1.21 -20.33 1.81
C GLU A 23 -0.13 -19.81 0.85
N GLN A 24 -0.54 -19.34 -0.32
CA GLN A 24 0.35 -18.76 -1.32
C GLN A 24 0.98 -17.45 -0.82
N GLU A 25 0.20 -16.62 -0.11
CA GLU A 25 0.72 -15.38 0.48
C GLU A 25 1.80 -15.67 1.53
N LYS A 26 1.55 -16.64 2.41
CA LYS A 26 2.48 -16.98 3.49
C LYS A 26 3.80 -17.54 2.97
N GLU A 27 3.75 -18.42 1.97
CA GLU A 27 4.95 -18.97 1.33
C GLU A 27 5.79 -17.85 0.68
N MET A 28 5.15 -17.00 -0.12
CA MET A 28 5.81 -15.86 -0.76
C MET A 28 6.41 -14.89 0.27
N LEU A 29 5.69 -14.56 1.34
CA LEU A 29 6.20 -13.65 2.38
C LEU A 29 7.37 -14.25 3.17
N ALA A 30 7.43 -15.58 3.34
CA ALA A 30 8.56 -16.24 3.97
C ALA A 30 9.83 -16.07 3.12
N ASP A 31 9.72 -16.29 1.81
CA ASP A 31 10.82 -16.07 0.87
C ASP A 31 11.25 -14.61 0.88
N VAL A 32 10.31 -13.66 0.71
CA VAL A 32 10.63 -12.23 0.75
C VAL A 32 11.40 -11.88 2.03
N LYS A 33 10.94 -12.36 3.19
CA LYS A 33 11.61 -12.12 4.47
C LYS A 33 13.02 -12.71 4.54
N GLU A 34 13.29 -13.87 3.95
CA GLU A 34 14.65 -14.41 3.84
C GLU A 34 15.54 -13.50 2.99
N TRP A 35 15.05 -13.08 1.83
CA TRP A 35 15.81 -12.27 0.88
C TRP A 35 16.08 -10.85 1.37
N PHE A 36 15.29 -10.36 2.35
CA PHE A 36 15.58 -9.12 3.05
C PHE A 36 16.94 -9.10 3.76
N ARG A 37 17.62 -10.26 3.92
CA ARG A 37 19.02 -10.31 4.39
C ARG A 37 20.00 -9.48 3.55
N TYR A 38 19.66 -9.18 2.30
CA TYR A 38 20.48 -8.36 1.40
C TYR A 38 20.18 -6.86 1.49
N TYR A 39 19.15 -6.47 2.25
CA TYR A 39 18.77 -5.08 2.46
C TYR A 39 19.40 -4.51 3.73
N THR A 40 19.53 -3.19 3.75
CA THR A 40 20.02 -2.44 4.91
C THR A 40 18.93 -2.19 5.96
N LEU A 41 17.65 -2.32 5.58
CA LEU A 41 16.49 -2.19 6.46
C LEU A 41 15.89 -3.57 6.72
N GLY A 42 15.45 -3.80 7.96
CA GLY A 42 14.70 -5.02 8.31
C GLY A 42 13.31 -5.03 7.68
N PHE A 43 12.83 -6.22 7.31
CA PHE A 43 11.51 -6.43 6.70
C PHE A 43 10.36 -5.75 7.48
N ALA A 44 10.40 -5.78 8.81
CA ALA A 44 9.37 -5.15 9.66
C ALA A 44 9.26 -3.63 9.49
N ASN A 45 10.30 -2.96 9.01
CA ASN A 45 10.34 -1.51 8.81
C ASN A 45 10.13 -1.11 7.34
N TYR A 46 9.91 -2.07 6.44
CA TYR A 46 9.76 -1.83 5.02
C TYR A 46 8.35 -1.37 4.61
N PRO A 47 7.24 -1.95 5.13
CA PRO A 47 5.91 -1.53 4.75
C PRO A 47 5.68 -0.05 5.10
N THR A 48 4.90 0.65 4.26
CA THR A 48 4.45 2.01 4.56
C THR A 48 3.35 1.96 5.62
N PRO A 49 3.55 2.54 6.82
CA PRO A 49 2.51 2.61 7.84
C PRO A 49 1.30 3.44 7.39
N GLU A 50 0.09 3.02 7.76
CA GLU A 50 -1.16 3.70 7.40
C GLU A 50 -1.21 5.17 7.83
N LYS A 51 -0.53 5.54 8.93
CA LYS A 51 -0.44 6.93 9.42
C LYS A 51 0.17 7.91 8.41
N TYR A 52 0.83 7.43 7.36
CA TYR A 52 1.36 8.27 6.28
C TYR A 52 0.36 8.51 5.15
N LEU A 53 -0.76 7.79 5.11
CA LEU A 53 -1.77 7.95 4.07
C LEU A 53 -2.79 9.02 4.50
N GLN A 54 -2.88 10.11 3.74
CA GLN A 54 -3.96 11.09 3.89
C GLN A 54 -5.20 10.60 3.12
N ASN A 55 -6.33 10.46 3.83
CA ASN A 55 -7.60 9.93 3.32
C ASN A 55 -7.42 8.66 2.46
N PRO A 56 -6.96 7.54 3.07
CA PRO A 56 -6.77 6.28 2.36
C PRO A 56 -8.09 5.83 1.72
N THR A 57 -8.02 5.44 0.45
CA THR A 57 -9.18 5.03 -0.37
C THR A 57 -8.85 3.73 -1.10
N PRO A 58 -8.92 2.57 -0.42
CA PRO A 58 -8.62 1.28 -1.04
C PRO A 58 -9.58 0.95 -2.19
N ILE A 59 -9.04 0.35 -3.24
CA ILE A 59 -9.79 -0.16 -4.40
C ILE A 59 -9.64 -1.68 -4.42
N LYS A 60 -10.72 -2.40 -4.16
CA LYS A 60 -10.74 -3.87 -4.20
C LYS A 60 -10.62 -4.38 -5.63
N ILE A 61 -9.61 -5.19 -5.90
CA ILE A 61 -9.34 -5.69 -7.27
C ILE A 61 -9.95 -7.09 -7.50
N ASN A 62 -10.06 -7.90 -6.45
CA ASN A 62 -10.49 -9.32 -6.54
C ASN A 62 -11.84 -9.56 -5.86
N VAL A 63 -12.80 -8.63 -6.01
CA VAL A 63 -14.17 -8.90 -5.56
C VAL A 63 -14.76 -9.93 -6.53
N GLU A 64 -14.95 -11.17 -6.07
CA GLU A 64 -15.64 -12.20 -6.85
C GLU A 64 -16.93 -11.63 -7.45
N ARG A 65 -17.21 -12.00 -8.70
CA ARG A 65 -18.45 -11.67 -9.40
C ARG A 65 -19.57 -12.61 -9.00
#